data_AF-A0A8J5P9I6-F1
#
_entry.id   AF-A0A8J5P9I6-F1
#
_cell.length_a   1.000
_cell.length_b   1.000
_cell.length_c   1.000
_cell.angle_alpha   90.00
_cell.angle_beta   90.00
_cell.angle_gamma   90.00
#
_symmetry.space_group_name_H-M   'P 1'
#
loop_
_entity.id
_entity.type
_entity.pdbx_description
1 polymer ?
#
loop_
_entity_poly.entity_id
_entity_poly.type
_entity_poly.pdbx_seq_one_letter_code
_entity_poly.pdbx_strand_id
1 'polypeptide(L)'
;MDFVDSLLANLEPEVEDAEEETFMLYSQPIPSMNLGFIDSRAASVDVSVADRDYTIHQSPAVLSSSRAGGTTGAVLWKIAPSFASWLSSPSNPILANAIHSNASILELGCGISPLSALALGPRVARYVLTDQSYVQRLVQRNLDENFSSAFSSGKSTPTSSRGKKRSGHGHGHGHGHGHVAAQPNIRFTTLDWETDEVTPSLTGSDEARSFDAVVACDCVYNYALVDPFVEACADACRLRLSDEAFANDEERRPCVCVIGQQLRSDEVFESWLKAFSTSFHVWRASDSVLPAELRPSAGFVVHVGILRDEIKKGD
;
A
#
# COMPACT_ATOMS: atom_id res chain seq x y z
N MET A 1 7.61 -25.05 9.92
CA MET A 1 7.53 -24.67 8.50
C MET A 1 8.10 -23.29 8.46
N ASP A 2 9.13 -23.06 7.64
CA ASP A 2 9.75 -21.75 7.53
C ASP A 2 8.68 -20.70 7.15
N PHE A 3 8.84 -19.45 7.58
CA PHE A 3 8.00 -18.33 7.16
C PHE A 3 7.93 -18.28 5.63
N VAL A 4 9.08 -18.48 4.97
CA VAL A 4 9.18 -18.49 3.51
C VAL A 4 8.38 -19.66 2.92
N ASP A 5 8.53 -20.88 3.42
CA ASP A 5 7.74 -22.04 2.95
C ASP A 5 6.23 -21.79 3.04
N SER A 6 5.79 -21.19 4.14
CA SER A 6 4.38 -20.90 4.39
C SER A 6 3.84 -19.83 3.44
N LEU A 7 4.66 -18.83 3.11
CA LEU A 7 4.36 -17.82 2.10
C LEU A 7 4.29 -18.43 0.70
N LEU A 8 5.31 -19.20 0.30
CA LEU A 8 5.42 -19.81 -1.02
C LEU A 8 4.28 -20.79 -1.33
N ALA A 9 3.71 -21.46 -0.32
CA ALA A 9 2.55 -22.33 -0.49
C ALA A 9 1.29 -21.62 -1.04
N ASN A 10 1.26 -20.30 -1.05
CA ASN A 10 0.14 -19.46 -1.48
C ASN A 10 0.42 -18.69 -2.78
N LEU A 11 1.57 -18.93 -3.38
CA LEU A 11 2.08 -18.26 -4.56
C LEU A 11 2.18 -19.24 -5.73
N GLU A 12 2.12 -18.71 -6.95
CA GLU A 12 2.49 -19.46 -8.14
C GLU A 12 4.01 -19.72 -8.14
N PRO A 13 4.56 -20.58 -9.04
CA PRO A 13 6.01 -20.75 -9.17
C PRO A 13 6.77 -19.43 -9.35
N GLU A 14 8.06 -19.41 -8.97
CA GLU A 14 8.91 -18.22 -9.17
C GLU A 14 8.92 -17.82 -10.64
N VAL A 15 8.81 -16.52 -10.90
CA VAL A 15 8.91 -15.95 -12.24
C VAL A 15 10.37 -16.05 -12.70
N GLU A 16 10.64 -16.99 -13.61
CA GLU A 16 11.97 -17.19 -14.20
C GLU A 16 12.23 -16.26 -15.40
N ASP A 17 11.19 -15.95 -16.17
CA ASP A 17 11.24 -15.09 -17.35
C ASP A 17 10.11 -14.05 -17.32
N ALA A 18 10.50 -12.78 -17.31
CA ALA A 18 9.58 -11.65 -17.33
C ALA A 18 8.77 -11.55 -18.64
N GLU A 19 9.35 -11.97 -19.77
CA GLU A 19 8.66 -11.99 -21.07
C GLU A 19 7.57 -13.07 -21.07
N GLU A 20 7.86 -14.25 -20.51
CA GLU A 20 6.89 -15.34 -20.38
C GLU A 20 5.70 -14.95 -19.48
N GLU A 21 5.98 -14.40 -18.29
CA GLU A 21 4.91 -13.94 -17.37
C GLU A 21 4.07 -12.82 -18.01
N THR A 22 4.71 -11.88 -18.70
CA THR A 22 4.01 -10.82 -19.44
C THR A 22 3.12 -11.43 -20.52
N PHE A 23 3.64 -12.34 -21.34
CA PHE A 23 2.86 -13.01 -22.37
C PHE A 23 1.66 -13.77 -21.77
N MET A 24 1.87 -14.50 -20.67
CA MET A 24 0.82 -15.28 -20.00
C MET A 24 -0.31 -14.39 -19.47
N LEU A 25 0.02 -13.22 -18.91
CA LEU A 25 -0.97 -12.27 -18.38
C LEU A 25 -1.70 -11.49 -19.48
N TYR A 26 -0.97 -11.02 -20.51
CA TYR A 26 -1.51 -10.13 -21.53
C TYR A 26 -2.12 -10.85 -22.74
N SER A 27 -1.88 -12.16 -22.90
CA SER A 27 -2.58 -12.98 -23.91
C SER A 27 -4.00 -13.39 -23.50
N GLN A 28 -4.38 -13.18 -22.24
CA GLN A 28 -5.73 -13.44 -21.75
C GLN A 28 -6.70 -12.32 -22.16
N PRO A 29 -8.02 -12.59 -22.24
CA PRO A 29 -9.02 -11.55 -22.39
C PRO A 29 -9.00 -10.59 -21.19
N ILE A 30 -8.34 -9.44 -21.33
CA ILE A 30 -8.37 -8.37 -20.32
C ILE A 30 -9.60 -7.50 -20.58
N PRO A 31 -10.46 -7.26 -19.57
CA PRO A 31 -11.59 -6.36 -19.72
C PRO A 31 -11.14 -4.99 -20.25
N SER A 32 -11.82 -4.46 -21.27
CA SER A 32 -11.57 -3.10 -21.72
C SER A 32 -11.90 -2.15 -20.56
N MET A 33 -10.85 -1.58 -19.98
CA MET A 33 -10.92 -0.71 -18.81
C MET A 33 -10.55 0.70 -19.24
N ASN A 34 -11.20 1.69 -18.61
CA ASN A 34 -10.76 3.08 -18.68
C ASN A 34 -9.33 3.21 -18.09
N LEU A 35 -8.78 4.42 -18.10
CA LEU A 35 -7.42 4.73 -17.60
C LEU A 35 -7.12 4.22 -16.18
N GLY A 36 -8.13 3.76 -15.43
CA GLY A 36 -7.92 3.04 -14.17
C GLY A 36 -8.40 3.78 -12.94
N PHE A 37 -8.99 4.96 -13.08
CA PHE A 37 -9.63 5.69 -11.98
C PHE A 37 -11.12 5.34 -11.85
N ILE A 38 -11.67 5.48 -10.64
CA ILE A 38 -13.09 5.23 -10.35
C ILE A 38 -13.97 6.34 -10.94
N ASP A 39 -13.72 7.61 -10.56
CA ASP A 39 -14.36 8.78 -11.15
C ASP A 39 -13.40 9.97 -11.13
N SER A 40 -12.78 10.30 -12.27
CA SER A 40 -11.80 11.40 -12.35
C SER A 40 -12.42 12.79 -12.37
N ARG A 41 -13.75 12.92 -12.42
CA ARG A 41 -14.45 14.22 -12.44
C ARG A 41 -15.02 14.58 -11.08
N ALA A 42 -15.29 13.59 -10.24
CA ALA A 42 -15.79 13.82 -8.90
C ALA A 42 -14.71 14.42 -7.98
N ALA A 43 -15.11 15.39 -7.16
CA ALA A 43 -14.24 15.95 -6.13
C ALA A 43 -14.00 14.98 -4.95
N SER A 44 -14.87 13.98 -4.81
CA SER A 44 -14.74 12.89 -3.84
C SER A 44 -15.43 11.63 -4.35
N VAL A 45 -14.98 10.47 -3.88
CA VAL A 45 -15.57 9.16 -4.18
C VAL A 45 -15.80 8.41 -2.88
N ASP A 46 -16.99 7.82 -2.74
CA ASP A 46 -17.30 6.91 -1.63
C ASP A 46 -16.96 5.47 -2.05
N VAL A 47 -16.21 4.78 -1.19
CA VAL A 47 -15.78 3.39 -1.42
C VAL A 47 -15.91 2.57 -0.14
N SER A 48 -16.14 1.28 -0.30
CA SER A 48 -16.16 0.33 0.81
C SER A 48 -14.90 -0.54 0.78
N VAL A 49 -14.22 -0.66 1.92
CA VAL A 49 -13.04 -1.50 2.11
C VAL A 49 -13.18 -2.25 3.44
N ALA A 50 -13.12 -3.59 3.40
CA ALA A 50 -13.26 -4.45 4.58
C ALA A 50 -14.48 -4.10 5.48
N ASP A 51 -15.66 -4.01 4.86
CA ASP A 51 -16.94 -3.66 5.50
C ASP A 51 -17.01 -2.26 6.15
N ARG A 52 -16.13 -1.35 5.74
CA ARG A 52 -16.12 0.06 6.18
C ARG A 52 -16.21 0.98 4.99
N ASP A 53 -17.01 2.04 5.15
CA ASP A 53 -17.17 3.07 4.12
C ASP A 53 -16.21 4.23 4.36
N TYR A 54 -15.62 4.70 3.27
CA TYR A 54 -14.65 5.78 3.25
C TYR A 54 -15.01 6.78 2.17
N THR A 55 -14.81 8.07 2.47
CA THR A 55 -14.94 9.15 1.49
C THR A 55 -13.54 9.67 1.13
N ILE A 56 -13.15 9.53 -0.13
CA ILE A 56 -11.82 9.89 -0.62
C ILE A 56 -11.93 11.13 -1.50
N HIS A 57 -11.36 12.24 -1.03
CA HIS A 57 -11.26 13.49 -1.79
C HIS A 57 -10.15 13.40 -2.84
N GLN A 58 -10.46 13.90 -4.03
CA GLN A 58 -9.60 13.89 -5.21
C GLN A 58 -9.31 15.33 -5.67
N SER A 59 -8.35 15.48 -6.58
CA SER A 59 -8.09 16.75 -7.27
C SER A 59 -8.08 16.57 -8.80
N PRO A 60 -9.26 16.53 -9.44
CA PRO A 60 -9.37 16.47 -10.91
C PRO A 60 -8.59 17.56 -11.65
N ALA A 61 -8.54 18.76 -11.07
CA ALA A 61 -7.80 19.88 -11.65
C ALA A 61 -6.29 19.59 -11.72
N VAL A 62 -5.72 18.97 -10.68
CA VAL A 62 -4.31 18.55 -10.68
C VAL A 62 -4.08 17.46 -11.72
N LEU A 63 -4.98 16.47 -11.82
CA LEU A 63 -4.89 15.43 -12.86
C LEU A 63 -4.78 16.04 -14.27
N SER A 64 -5.58 17.07 -14.56
CA SER A 64 -5.60 17.77 -15.85
C SER A 64 -4.49 18.81 -16.06
N SER A 65 -3.61 19.00 -15.09
CA SER A 65 -2.57 20.04 -15.15
C SER A 65 -1.32 19.59 -15.91
N SER A 66 -0.57 20.55 -16.46
CA SER A 66 0.73 20.31 -17.11
C SER A 66 1.90 20.37 -16.12
N ARG A 67 1.69 19.95 -14.87
CA ARG A 67 2.70 19.99 -13.81
C ARG A 67 3.85 19.03 -14.13
N ALA A 68 5.08 19.46 -13.89
CA ALA A 68 6.26 18.58 -13.90
C ALA A 68 6.24 17.64 -12.68
N GLY A 69 6.52 16.34 -12.87
CA GLY A 69 6.53 15.34 -11.80
C GLY A 69 5.29 14.43 -11.72
N GLY A 70 4.48 14.36 -12.77
CA GLY A 70 3.27 13.52 -12.80
C GLY A 70 2.11 14.09 -11.97
N THR A 71 0.89 13.70 -12.35
CA THR A 71 -0.36 14.20 -11.73
C THR A 71 -1.33 13.07 -11.37
N THR A 72 -0.92 11.85 -11.66
CA THR A 72 -1.75 10.65 -11.62
C THR A 72 -2.10 10.23 -10.20
N GLY A 73 -1.31 10.65 -9.19
CA GLY A 73 -1.62 10.44 -7.78
C GLY A 73 -2.79 11.28 -7.25
N ALA A 74 -3.36 12.20 -8.03
CA ALA A 74 -4.43 13.11 -7.59
C ALA A 74 -5.84 12.49 -7.58
N VAL A 75 -6.00 11.23 -8.03
CA VAL A 75 -7.28 10.53 -8.13
C VAL A 75 -7.20 9.12 -7.54
N LEU A 76 -8.36 8.54 -7.24
CA LEU A 76 -8.49 7.19 -6.71
C LEU A 76 -8.50 6.15 -7.83
N TRP A 77 -7.53 5.24 -7.77
CA TRP A 77 -7.39 4.13 -8.69
C TRP A 77 -8.34 2.98 -8.36
N LYS A 78 -8.80 2.27 -9.39
CA LYS A 78 -9.80 1.19 -9.33
C LYS A 78 -9.35 0.00 -8.50
N ILE A 79 -8.05 -0.30 -8.54
CA ILE A 79 -7.47 -1.40 -7.79
C ILE A 79 -7.41 -1.10 -6.28
N ALA A 80 -7.31 0.17 -5.87
CA ALA A 80 -7.02 0.54 -4.49
C ALA A 80 -8.03 -0.03 -3.46
N PRO A 81 -9.37 0.00 -3.68
CA PRO A 81 -10.30 -0.57 -2.73
C PRO A 81 -10.20 -2.10 -2.60
N SER A 82 -10.13 -2.82 -3.74
CA SER A 82 -10.04 -4.29 -3.73
C SER A 82 -8.70 -4.75 -3.18
N PHE A 83 -7.61 -4.06 -3.52
CA PHE A 83 -6.29 -4.30 -2.97
C PHE A 83 -6.26 -4.06 -1.46
N ALA A 84 -6.73 -2.92 -0.96
CA ALA A 84 -6.76 -2.64 0.48
C ALA A 84 -7.63 -3.63 1.26
N SER A 85 -8.76 -4.07 0.69
CA SER A 85 -9.65 -5.06 1.30
C SER A 85 -8.98 -6.43 1.37
N TRP A 86 -8.34 -6.85 0.29
CA TRP A 86 -7.57 -8.09 0.26
C TRP A 86 -6.37 -8.03 1.22
N LEU A 87 -5.60 -6.94 1.19
CA LEU A 87 -4.40 -6.73 1.99
C LEU A 87 -4.68 -6.79 3.51
N SER A 88 -5.81 -6.20 3.93
CA SER A 88 -6.23 -6.15 5.33
C SER A 88 -6.99 -7.39 5.81
N SER A 89 -7.37 -8.28 4.91
CA SER A 89 -8.13 -9.49 5.25
C SER A 89 -7.36 -10.34 6.28
N PRO A 90 -8.01 -10.80 7.36
CA PRO A 90 -7.41 -11.77 8.29
C PRO A 90 -7.02 -13.08 7.62
N SER A 91 -7.64 -13.41 6.48
CA SER A 91 -7.36 -14.62 5.70
C SER A 91 -6.33 -14.40 4.59
N ASN A 92 -5.73 -13.21 4.47
CA ASN A 92 -4.70 -12.96 3.47
C ASN A 92 -3.42 -13.76 3.82
N PRO A 93 -3.07 -14.81 3.09
CA PRO A 93 -1.96 -15.67 3.49
C PRO A 93 -0.58 -15.06 3.21
N ILE A 94 -0.50 -14.05 2.34
CA ILE A 94 0.74 -13.38 1.95
C ILE A 94 1.22 -12.46 3.09
N LEU A 95 0.30 -11.72 3.70
CA LEU A 95 0.62 -10.82 4.80
C LEU A 95 0.16 -11.30 6.19
N ALA A 96 -0.62 -12.38 6.33
CA ALA A 96 -1.04 -12.87 7.65
C ALA A 96 0.14 -13.13 8.60
N ASN A 97 1.28 -13.57 8.05
CA ASN A 97 2.48 -13.84 8.84
C ASN A 97 3.39 -12.59 9.02
N ALA A 98 3.18 -11.53 8.24
CA ALA A 98 3.89 -10.26 8.34
C ALA A 98 3.11 -9.19 9.14
N ILE A 99 1.79 -9.29 9.21
CA ILE A 99 0.92 -8.38 9.95
C ILE A 99 0.75 -8.89 11.38
N HIS A 100 1.49 -8.26 12.28
CA HIS A 100 1.32 -8.40 13.72
C HIS A 100 1.34 -7.04 14.40
N SER A 101 0.98 -6.98 15.69
CA SER A 101 0.85 -5.72 16.44
C SER A 101 2.14 -4.90 16.55
N ASN A 102 3.30 -5.48 16.22
CA ASN A 102 4.60 -4.81 16.21
C ASN A 102 5.11 -4.51 14.79
N ALA A 103 4.35 -4.87 13.75
CA ALA A 103 4.79 -4.74 12.36
C ALA A 103 4.86 -3.27 11.91
N SER A 104 5.80 -2.98 11.02
CA SER A 104 5.97 -1.70 10.33
C SER A 104 5.80 -1.89 8.83
N ILE A 105 4.84 -1.19 8.24
CA ILE A 105 4.54 -1.25 6.80
C ILE A 105 4.91 0.08 6.13
N LEU A 106 5.55 0.01 4.97
CA LEU A 106 5.79 1.15 4.09
C LEU A 106 4.90 1.04 2.84
N GLU A 107 4.16 2.08 2.51
CA GLU A 107 3.43 2.20 1.24
C GLU A 107 4.14 3.21 0.32
N LEU A 108 4.60 2.73 -0.83
CA LEU A 108 5.22 3.54 -1.88
C LEU A 108 4.15 4.00 -2.87
N GLY A 109 4.10 5.30 -3.15
CA GLY A 109 3.20 5.87 -4.16
C GLY A 109 1.73 5.80 -3.74
N CYS A 110 1.42 6.25 -2.52
CA CYS A 110 0.06 6.16 -1.99
C CYS A 110 -0.98 7.04 -2.71
N GLY A 111 -0.52 7.97 -3.56
CA GLY A 111 -1.33 9.00 -4.16
C GLY A 111 -2.09 9.76 -3.08
N ILE A 112 -3.37 10.01 -3.31
CA ILE A 112 -4.27 10.64 -2.35
C ILE A 112 -5.00 9.65 -1.44
N SER A 113 -4.77 8.34 -1.60
CA SER A 113 -5.62 7.28 -1.05
C SER A 113 -4.97 6.57 0.14
N PRO A 114 -5.37 6.87 1.39
CA PRO A 114 -4.88 6.15 2.57
C PRO A 114 -5.64 4.83 2.83
N LEU A 115 -6.31 4.22 1.83
CA LEU A 115 -7.18 3.07 2.04
C LEU A 115 -6.45 1.86 2.64
N SER A 116 -5.27 1.52 2.10
CA SER A 116 -4.43 0.43 2.63
C SER A 116 -4.04 0.71 4.08
N ALA A 117 -3.61 1.94 4.36
CA ALA A 117 -3.22 2.38 5.70
C ALA A 117 -4.38 2.33 6.70
N LEU A 118 -5.57 2.80 6.32
CA LEU A 118 -6.76 2.79 7.17
C LEU A 118 -7.25 1.36 7.45
N ALA A 119 -7.16 0.47 6.46
CA ALA A 119 -7.58 -0.91 6.60
C ALA A 119 -6.60 -1.74 7.44
N LEU A 120 -5.29 -1.51 7.32
CA LEU A 120 -4.25 -2.25 8.06
C LEU A 120 -3.82 -1.61 9.37
N GLY A 121 -3.92 -0.29 9.49
CA GLY A 121 -3.49 0.50 10.65
C GLY A 121 -3.93 -0.12 11.98
N PRO A 122 -5.20 -0.52 12.18
CA PRO A 122 -5.63 -1.13 13.44
C PRO A 122 -4.90 -2.43 13.84
N ARG A 123 -4.11 -3.06 12.96
CA ARG A 123 -3.44 -4.35 13.17
C ARG A 123 -1.91 -4.27 13.25
N VAL A 124 -1.32 -3.10 13.00
CA VAL A 124 0.14 -2.93 12.91
C VAL A 124 0.63 -1.85 13.88
N ALA A 125 1.89 -1.92 14.31
CA ALA A 125 2.48 -0.86 15.13
C ALA A 125 2.63 0.44 14.33
N ARG A 126 2.84 0.32 13.01
CA ARG A 126 3.16 1.45 12.16
C ARG A 126 2.78 1.23 10.70
N TYR A 127 2.20 2.26 10.10
CA TYR A 127 1.97 2.34 8.67
C TYR A 127 2.47 3.69 8.14
N VAL A 128 3.38 3.66 7.17
CA VAL A 128 4.00 4.85 6.60
C VAL A 128 3.58 4.99 5.14
N LEU A 129 2.76 5.99 4.87
CA LEU A 129 2.38 6.42 3.52
C LEU A 129 3.48 7.31 2.95
N THR A 130 3.90 7.04 1.71
CA THR A 130 4.86 7.88 1.00
C THR A 130 4.41 8.21 -0.42
N ASP A 131 4.68 9.44 -0.82
CA ASP A 131 4.48 9.96 -2.17
C ASP A 131 5.19 11.33 -2.28
N GLN A 132 5.10 11.99 -3.42
CA GLN A 132 5.60 13.34 -3.60
C GLN A 132 4.81 14.37 -2.77
N SER A 133 5.44 15.48 -2.42
CA SER A 133 4.86 16.53 -1.58
C SER A 133 3.51 17.11 -2.04
N TYR A 134 3.17 17.03 -3.33
CA TYR A 134 1.94 17.64 -3.86
C TYR A 134 0.67 16.95 -3.37
N VAL A 135 0.70 15.65 -3.03
CA VAL A 135 -0.47 14.93 -2.52
C VAL A 135 -0.71 15.17 -1.03
N GLN A 136 0.32 15.64 -0.30
CA GLN A 136 0.36 15.69 1.17
C GLN A 136 -0.91 16.30 1.78
N ARG A 137 -1.37 17.44 1.25
CA ARG A 137 -2.57 18.13 1.78
C ARG A 137 -3.82 17.28 1.64
N LEU A 138 -3.96 16.56 0.53
CA LEU A 138 -5.15 15.77 0.23
C LEU A 138 -5.10 14.41 0.94
N VAL A 139 -3.93 13.78 1.04
CA VAL A 139 -3.71 12.61 1.91
C VAL A 139 -4.07 12.92 3.35
N GLN A 140 -3.57 14.04 3.90
CA GLN A 140 -3.89 14.42 5.28
C GLN A 140 -5.39 14.64 5.48
N ARG A 141 -6.06 15.33 4.53
CA ARG A 141 -7.51 15.48 4.58
C ARG A 141 -8.24 14.14 4.57
N ASN A 142 -7.82 13.21 3.71
CA ASN A 142 -8.43 11.89 3.60
C ASN A 142 -8.16 11.04 4.84
N LEU A 143 -6.99 11.18 5.49
CA LEU A 143 -6.72 10.56 6.78
C LEU A 143 -7.64 11.13 7.86
N ASP A 144 -7.68 12.45 8.03
CA ASP A 144 -8.47 13.11 9.08
C ASP A 144 -9.96 12.77 9.00
N GLU A 145 -10.52 12.71 7.79
CA GLU A 145 -11.94 12.41 7.56
C GLU A 145 -12.30 10.95 7.86
N ASN A 146 -11.37 10.03 7.61
CA ASN A 146 -11.64 8.59 7.66
C ASN A 146 -11.04 7.86 8.87
N PHE A 147 -10.18 8.52 9.64
CA PHE A 147 -9.48 7.91 10.77
C PHE A 147 -10.45 7.32 11.80
N SER A 148 -11.50 8.06 12.15
CA SER A 148 -12.50 7.57 13.11
C SER A 148 -13.24 6.33 12.60
N SER A 149 -13.53 6.25 11.29
CA SER A 149 -14.18 5.09 10.67
C SER A 149 -13.29 3.85 10.70
N ALA A 150 -11.96 4.00 10.58
CA ALA A 150 -11.01 2.89 10.64
C ALA A 150 -10.82 2.34 12.07
N PHE A 151 -10.71 3.23 13.07
CA PHE A 151 -10.34 2.86 14.45
C PHE A 151 -11.51 2.72 15.42
N SER A 152 -12.74 2.96 14.97
CA SER A 152 -13.93 2.66 15.78
C SER A 152 -14.22 1.16 15.81
N SER A 153 -14.35 0.62 17.02
CA SER A 153 -14.90 -0.72 17.25
C SER A 153 -16.39 -0.70 16.91
N GLY A 154 -16.76 -1.46 15.87
CA GLY A 154 -18.03 -1.32 15.16
C GLY A 154 -19.26 -1.21 16.08
N LYS A 155 -19.97 -0.08 15.93
CA LYS A 155 -21.44 0.09 16.00
C LYS A 155 -21.78 1.56 15.79
N SER A 156 -21.73 2.03 14.55
CA SER A 156 -22.48 3.23 14.15
C SER A 156 -23.62 2.78 13.26
N THR A 157 -24.78 2.52 13.88
CA THR A 157 -26.05 2.64 13.16
C THR A 157 -26.18 4.09 12.65
N PRO A 158 -26.62 4.32 11.41
CA PRO A 158 -26.80 5.66 10.90
C PRO A 158 -28.08 6.26 11.49
N THR A 159 -27.99 6.96 12.63
CA THR A 159 -29.11 7.81 13.06
C THR A 159 -29.01 9.14 12.35
N SER A 160 -29.80 9.25 11.28
CA SER A 160 -30.29 10.53 10.79
C SER A 160 -30.90 11.34 11.94
N SER A 161 -30.33 12.51 12.25
CA SER A 161 -31.09 13.56 12.92
C SER A 161 -30.63 14.94 12.48
N ARG A 162 -31.51 15.56 11.67
CA ARG A 162 -31.62 17.01 11.53
C ARG A 162 -31.84 17.63 12.92
N GLY A 163 -31.07 18.65 13.26
CA GLY A 163 -31.61 19.76 14.07
C GLY A 163 -30.69 20.44 15.08
N LYS A 164 -30.42 21.72 14.75
CA LYS A 164 -30.59 22.91 15.62
C LYS A 164 -29.39 23.39 16.45
N LYS A 165 -28.83 24.51 15.98
CA LYS A 165 -28.03 25.49 16.73
C LYS A 165 -28.66 25.82 18.09
N ARG A 166 -27.87 25.82 19.15
CA ARG A 166 -28.00 26.77 20.28
C ARG A 166 -26.63 27.18 20.80
N SER A 167 -26.41 28.48 20.79
CA SER A 167 -25.36 29.20 21.51
C SER A 167 -25.56 29.09 23.03
N GLY A 168 -24.47 28.95 23.77
CA GLY A 168 -24.45 29.14 25.22
C GLY A 168 -23.03 29.24 25.74
N HIS A 169 -22.64 30.44 26.19
CA HIS A 169 -21.43 30.69 26.99
C HIS A 169 -21.58 30.01 28.36
N GLY A 170 -20.50 29.37 28.83
CA GLY A 170 -20.37 28.85 30.18
C GLY A 170 -18.93 28.50 30.49
N HIS A 171 -18.25 29.38 31.22
CA HIS A 171 -16.96 29.10 31.86
C HIS A 171 -17.13 28.02 32.92
N GLY A 172 -16.27 27.00 32.88
CA GLY A 172 -16.18 25.97 33.90
C GLY A 172 -14.84 25.27 33.83
N HIS A 173 -13.92 25.68 34.70
CA HIS A 173 -12.66 24.97 34.97
C HIS A 173 -12.96 23.59 35.56
N GLY A 174 -12.55 22.55 34.84
CA GLY A 174 -12.50 21.17 35.33
C GLY A 174 -11.22 20.52 34.83
N HIS A 175 -10.24 20.41 35.72
CA HIS A 175 -9.03 19.62 35.51
C HIS A 175 -9.40 18.13 35.44
N GLY A 176 -9.48 17.59 34.22
CA GLY A 176 -9.49 16.16 33.95
C GLY A 176 -8.16 15.75 33.32
N HIS A 177 -7.33 15.06 34.10
CA HIS A 177 -6.20 14.29 33.55
C HIS A 177 -6.74 13.16 32.67
N GLY A 178 -6.16 13.01 31.48
CA GLY A 178 -6.28 11.78 30.68
C GLY A 178 -6.85 12.00 29.29
N HIS A 179 -6.00 12.40 28.36
CA HIS A 179 -5.96 11.84 27.01
C HIS A 179 -4.60 12.24 26.43
N VAL A 180 -3.59 11.39 26.60
CA VAL A 180 -2.51 11.35 25.61
C VAL A 180 -3.24 10.93 24.34
N ALA A 181 -3.48 11.88 23.43
CA ALA A 181 -3.93 11.53 22.10
C ALA A 181 -2.85 10.60 21.55
N ALA A 182 -3.14 9.29 21.48
CA ALA A 182 -2.24 8.34 20.87
C ALA A 182 -1.92 8.90 19.48
N GLN A 183 -0.64 9.15 19.22
CA GLN A 183 -0.20 9.50 17.88
C GLN A 183 -0.78 8.43 16.94
N PRO A 184 -1.45 8.81 15.84
CA PRO A 184 -1.94 7.83 14.90
C PRO A 184 -0.74 7.00 14.43
N ASN A 185 -0.85 5.68 14.51
CA ASN A 185 0.16 4.76 14.01
C ASN A 185 0.29 4.80 12.47
N ILE A 186 -0.58 5.55 11.81
CA ILE A 186 -0.52 5.90 10.40
C ILE A 186 0.10 7.29 10.26
N ARG A 187 1.12 7.41 9.42
CA ARG A 187 1.77 8.69 9.10
C ARG A 187 2.02 8.83 7.61
N PHE A 188 2.01 10.05 7.12
CA PHE A 188 2.50 10.40 5.79
C PHE A 188 3.88 11.06 5.88
N THR A 189 4.78 10.70 4.97
CA THR A 189 6.03 11.42 4.74
C THR A 189 6.30 11.52 3.25
N THR A 190 7.02 12.54 2.82
CA THR A 190 7.39 12.68 1.41
C THR A 190 8.49 11.68 1.04
N LEU A 191 8.39 11.11 -0.14
CA LEU A 191 9.45 10.35 -0.79
C LEU A 191 9.29 10.49 -2.31
N ASP A 192 10.25 11.14 -2.95
CA ASP A 192 10.39 11.19 -4.40
C ASP A 192 11.42 10.15 -4.83
N TRP A 193 10.98 9.07 -5.48
CA TRP A 193 11.83 7.94 -5.85
C TRP A 193 13.03 8.34 -6.71
N GLU A 194 12.94 9.44 -7.47
CA GLU A 194 14.02 9.88 -8.37
C GLU A 194 15.14 10.63 -7.64
N THR A 195 14.87 11.18 -6.44
CA THR A 195 15.77 12.16 -5.81
C THR A 195 16.01 11.96 -4.32
N ASP A 196 15.11 11.29 -3.61
CA ASP A 196 15.23 11.06 -2.18
C ASP A 196 15.88 9.70 -1.89
N GLU A 197 16.64 9.62 -0.81
CA GLU A 197 17.24 8.37 -0.33
C GLU A 197 16.29 7.65 0.65
N VAL A 198 16.15 6.34 0.47
CA VAL A 198 15.43 5.48 1.40
C VAL A 198 16.31 5.18 2.61
N THR A 199 15.92 5.68 3.79
CA THR A 199 16.69 5.51 5.03
C THR A 199 15.80 5.04 6.18
N PRO A 200 16.38 4.52 7.29
CA PRO A 200 15.62 4.15 8.49
C PRO A 200 14.75 5.28 9.06
N SER A 201 15.04 6.54 8.76
CA SER A 201 14.20 7.67 9.19
C SER A 201 12.75 7.60 8.65
N LEU A 202 12.53 6.83 7.57
CA LEU A 202 11.20 6.53 7.06
C LEU A 202 10.35 5.66 7.99
N THR A 203 10.89 5.09 9.06
CA THR A 203 10.05 4.50 10.12
C THR A 203 9.49 5.59 11.04
N GLY A 204 10.19 6.72 11.22
CA GLY A 204 9.76 7.77 12.14
C GLY A 204 9.82 7.37 13.59
N SER A 205 10.64 6.37 13.91
CA SER A 205 10.88 5.92 15.26
C SER A 205 12.34 5.54 15.39
N ASP A 206 12.92 5.86 16.54
CA ASP A 206 14.26 5.42 16.90
C ASP A 206 14.28 3.92 17.26
N GLU A 207 13.11 3.32 17.53
CA GLU A 207 12.96 1.92 17.94
C GLU A 207 12.86 0.95 16.74
N ALA A 208 12.49 1.43 15.57
CA ALA A 208 12.31 0.60 14.38
C ALA A 208 13.20 1.13 13.26
N ARG A 209 14.01 0.26 12.65
CA ARG A 209 14.96 0.66 11.61
C ARG A 209 14.65 0.05 10.23
N SER A 210 13.67 -0.83 10.15
CA SER A 210 13.24 -1.51 8.92
C SER A 210 11.72 -1.69 8.85
N PHE A 211 11.28 -2.33 7.76
CA PHE A 211 9.87 -2.67 7.50
C PHE A 211 9.68 -4.19 7.42
N ASP A 212 8.50 -4.66 7.80
CA ASP A 212 8.07 -6.07 7.64
C ASP A 212 7.50 -6.29 6.24
N ALA A 213 6.85 -5.26 5.68
CA ALA A 213 6.47 -5.25 4.28
C ALA A 213 6.57 -3.86 3.66
N VAL A 214 6.87 -3.87 2.37
CA VAL A 214 6.71 -2.74 1.45
C VAL A 214 5.52 -3.05 0.56
N VAL A 215 4.61 -2.11 0.39
CA VAL A 215 3.44 -2.26 -0.46
C VAL A 215 3.37 -1.14 -1.48
N ALA A 216 2.92 -1.45 -2.69
CA ALA A 216 2.65 -0.45 -3.71
C ALA A 216 1.40 -0.85 -4.49
N CYS A 217 0.52 0.12 -4.73
CA CYS A 217 -0.71 -0.09 -5.46
C CYS A 217 -0.71 0.79 -6.71
N ASP A 218 -0.70 0.15 -7.88
CA ASP A 218 -0.81 0.78 -9.20
C ASP A 218 0.31 1.78 -9.56
N CYS A 219 1.53 1.49 -9.11
CA CYS A 219 2.70 2.37 -9.27
C CYS A 219 3.48 2.18 -10.58
N VAL A 220 3.11 1.19 -11.40
CA VAL A 220 3.81 0.84 -12.65
C VAL A 220 3.00 1.34 -13.84
N TYR A 221 3.34 2.53 -14.35
CA TYR A 221 2.60 3.19 -15.43
C TYR A 221 3.46 4.06 -16.36
N ASN A 222 4.75 4.24 -16.07
CA ASN A 222 5.66 5.08 -16.84
C ASN A 222 7.08 4.50 -16.82
N TYR A 223 7.68 4.27 -17.99
CA TYR A 223 9.05 3.77 -18.13
C TYR A 223 10.09 4.56 -17.34
N ALA A 224 9.95 5.90 -17.29
CA ALA A 224 10.91 6.75 -16.60
C ALA A 224 10.97 6.50 -15.09
N LEU A 225 9.90 5.94 -14.51
CA LEU A 225 9.80 5.67 -13.08
C LEU A 225 10.11 4.21 -12.72
N VAL A 226 10.35 3.33 -13.70
CA VAL A 226 10.59 1.91 -13.44
C VAL A 226 11.82 1.71 -12.54
N ASP A 227 12.98 2.22 -12.96
CA ASP A 227 14.22 2.01 -12.21
C ASP A 227 14.18 2.69 -10.83
N PRO A 228 13.79 3.98 -10.70
CA PRO A 228 13.64 4.63 -9.40
C PRO A 228 12.67 3.91 -8.45
N PHE A 229 11.55 3.41 -8.97
CA PHE A 229 10.58 2.67 -8.17
C PHE A 229 11.14 1.32 -7.67
N VAL A 230 11.81 0.57 -8.54
CA VAL A 230 12.43 -0.71 -8.18
C VAL A 230 13.56 -0.50 -7.16
N GLU A 231 14.37 0.54 -7.32
CA GLU A 231 15.42 0.92 -6.38
C GLU A 231 14.84 1.28 -5.01
N ALA A 232 13.80 2.11 -4.96
CA ALA A 232 13.12 2.45 -3.71
C ALA A 232 12.52 1.22 -3.00
N CYS A 233 11.93 0.28 -3.75
CA CYS A 233 11.47 -1.00 -3.21
C CYS A 233 12.63 -1.80 -2.60
N ALA A 234 13.74 -1.92 -3.34
CA ALA A 234 14.89 -2.70 -2.93
C ALA A 234 15.59 -2.11 -1.71
N ASP A 235 15.80 -0.80 -1.67
CA ASP A 235 16.42 -0.13 -0.52
C ASP A 235 15.54 -0.23 0.72
N ALA A 236 14.23 -0.09 0.59
CA ALA A 236 13.31 -0.23 1.71
C ALA A 236 13.33 -1.65 2.30
N CYS A 237 13.37 -2.67 1.44
CA CYS A 237 13.55 -4.05 1.87
C CYS A 237 14.95 -4.28 2.48
N ARG A 238 16.03 -3.70 1.92
CA ARG A 238 17.40 -3.85 2.44
C ARG A 238 17.58 -3.31 3.85
N LEU A 239 16.77 -2.34 4.27
CA LEU A 239 16.78 -1.89 5.67
C LEU A 239 16.61 -3.07 6.64
N ARG A 240 15.81 -4.08 6.29
CA ARG A 240 15.62 -5.31 7.08
C ARG A 240 16.91 -6.11 7.24
N LEU A 241 17.76 -6.17 6.23
CA LEU A 241 19.07 -6.83 6.27
C LEU A 241 20.05 -6.11 7.20
N SER A 242 19.95 -4.79 7.29
CA SER A 242 20.81 -3.95 8.14
C SER A 242 20.33 -3.80 9.58
N ASP A 243 19.14 -4.31 9.91
CA ASP A 243 18.58 -4.18 11.25
C ASP A 243 19.16 -5.24 12.21
N GLU A 244 20.09 -4.79 13.06
CA GLU A 244 20.76 -5.59 14.09
C GLU A 244 19.78 -6.29 15.05
N ALA A 245 18.58 -5.72 15.26
CA ALA A 245 17.56 -6.35 16.09
C ALA A 245 17.13 -7.71 15.54
N PHE A 246 17.29 -7.93 14.23
CA PHE A 246 16.96 -9.17 13.52
C PHE A 246 18.20 -9.94 13.06
N ALA A 247 19.41 -9.50 13.40
CA ALA A 247 20.65 -10.14 12.95
C ALA A 247 20.90 -11.53 13.57
N ASN A 248 20.37 -11.76 14.79
CA ASN A 248 20.55 -13.00 15.54
C ASN A 248 19.27 -13.85 15.61
N ASP A 249 18.23 -13.49 14.84
CA ASP A 249 17.00 -14.27 14.80
C ASP A 249 17.20 -15.46 13.86
N GLU A 250 17.21 -16.69 14.39
CA GLU A 250 17.30 -17.90 13.55
C GLU A 250 16.07 -18.08 12.66
N GLU A 251 14.97 -17.36 12.93
CA GLU A 251 13.79 -17.23 12.07
C GLU A 251 13.72 -15.84 11.39
N ARG A 252 14.86 -15.30 10.94
CA ARG A 252 14.93 -13.97 10.32
C ARG A 252 13.94 -13.85 9.16
N ARG A 253 12.87 -13.08 9.38
CA ARG A 253 11.83 -12.85 8.37
C ARG A 253 12.31 -11.78 7.38
N PRO A 254 12.26 -12.07 6.07
CA PRO A 254 12.56 -11.07 5.06
C PRO A 254 11.52 -9.95 5.04
N CYS A 255 11.90 -8.79 4.51
CA CYS A 255 10.91 -7.76 4.20
C CYS A 255 10.21 -8.11 2.90
N VAL A 256 8.89 -8.36 2.97
CA VAL A 256 8.11 -8.78 1.80
C VAL A 256 7.64 -7.55 1.01
N CYS A 257 7.90 -7.53 -0.29
CA CYS A 257 7.47 -6.47 -1.19
C CYS A 257 6.20 -6.90 -1.95
N VAL A 258 5.07 -6.22 -1.79
CA VAL A 258 3.77 -6.62 -2.37
C VAL A 258 3.27 -5.54 -3.34
N ILE A 259 3.19 -5.88 -4.62
CA ILE A 259 2.89 -4.93 -5.70
C ILE A 259 1.59 -5.34 -6.40
N GLY A 260 0.53 -4.58 -6.16
CA GLY A 260 -0.74 -4.71 -6.88
C GLY A 260 -0.78 -3.79 -8.09
N GLN A 261 -1.17 -4.28 -9.26
CA GLN A 261 -1.18 -3.49 -10.50
C GLN A 261 -2.43 -3.78 -11.33
N GLN A 262 -2.88 -2.77 -12.10
CA GLN A 262 -3.79 -3.01 -13.22
C GLN A 262 -2.98 -3.32 -14.49
N LEU A 263 -3.37 -4.36 -15.21
CA LEU A 263 -2.80 -4.72 -16.51
C LEU A 263 -3.25 -3.68 -17.56
N ARG A 264 -2.31 -2.92 -18.11
CA ARG A 264 -2.58 -1.83 -19.07
C ARG A 264 -1.65 -1.85 -20.27
N SER A 265 -0.35 -1.75 -20.00
CA SER A 265 0.71 -1.78 -21.00
C SER A 265 1.64 -2.92 -20.65
N ASP A 266 1.63 -3.92 -21.53
CA ASP A 266 2.54 -5.05 -21.53
C ASP A 266 3.98 -4.60 -21.51
N GLU A 267 4.38 -3.66 -22.37
CA GLU A 267 5.79 -3.25 -22.44
C GLU A 267 6.27 -2.45 -21.19
N VAL A 268 5.42 -1.61 -20.55
CA VAL A 268 5.78 -1.00 -19.25
C VAL A 268 5.86 -2.04 -18.14
N PHE A 269 4.90 -2.97 -18.11
CA PHE A 269 4.87 -4.05 -17.14
C PHE A 269 6.09 -4.97 -17.27
N GLU A 270 6.44 -5.37 -18.49
CA GLU A 270 7.61 -6.21 -18.78
C GLU A 270 8.90 -5.50 -18.39
N SER A 271 9.03 -4.21 -18.73
CA SER A 271 10.18 -3.40 -18.32
C SER A 271 10.32 -3.37 -16.80
N TRP A 272 9.21 -3.20 -16.07
CA TRP A 272 9.21 -3.26 -14.62
C TRP A 272 9.60 -4.64 -14.10
N LEU A 273 9.00 -5.71 -14.62
CA LEU A 273 9.25 -7.06 -14.13
C LEU A 273 10.70 -7.49 -14.39
N LYS A 274 11.26 -7.13 -15.55
CA LYS A 274 12.69 -7.31 -15.85
C LYS A 274 13.58 -6.61 -14.82
N ALA A 275 13.33 -5.33 -14.55
CA ALA A 275 14.10 -4.56 -13.57
C ALA A 275 13.92 -5.11 -12.15
N PHE A 276 12.69 -5.39 -11.74
CA PHE A 276 12.36 -5.90 -10.40
C PHE A 276 13.01 -7.27 -10.14
N SER A 277 12.96 -8.19 -11.12
CA SER A 277 13.58 -9.51 -11.03
C SER A 277 15.10 -9.49 -10.94
N THR A 278 15.78 -8.36 -11.20
CA THR A 278 17.22 -8.23 -10.94
C THR A 278 17.54 -8.22 -9.45
N SER A 279 16.67 -7.60 -8.64
CA SER A 279 16.88 -7.41 -7.19
C SER A 279 16.08 -8.40 -6.34
N PHE A 280 14.96 -8.91 -6.87
CA PHE A 280 14.02 -9.76 -6.14
C PHE A 280 13.89 -11.15 -6.76
N HIS A 281 13.71 -12.16 -5.92
CA HIS A 281 12.92 -13.34 -6.29
C HIS A 281 11.46 -12.90 -6.35
N VAL A 282 10.74 -13.26 -7.41
CA VAL A 282 9.41 -12.72 -7.71
C VAL A 282 8.42 -13.85 -7.92
N TRP A 283 7.24 -13.72 -7.33
CA TRP A 283 6.14 -14.66 -7.50
C TRP A 283 4.85 -13.91 -7.76
N ARG A 284 3.95 -14.51 -8.54
CA ARG A 284 2.58 -14.04 -8.66
C ARG A 284 1.70 -14.65 -7.57
N ALA A 285 0.81 -13.86 -6.98
CA ALA A 285 -0.20 -14.37 -6.06
C ALA A 285 -1.19 -15.29 -6.80
N SER A 286 -1.49 -16.45 -6.21
CA SER A 286 -2.41 -17.40 -6.82
C SER A 286 -3.86 -16.88 -6.86
N ASP A 287 -4.62 -17.27 -7.88
CA ASP A 287 -6.05 -16.96 -7.96
C ASP A 287 -6.83 -17.47 -6.74
N SER A 288 -6.36 -18.56 -6.12
CA SER A 288 -6.97 -19.14 -4.92
C SER A 288 -6.95 -18.23 -3.70
N VAL A 289 -5.99 -17.29 -3.65
CA VAL A 289 -5.80 -16.37 -2.53
C VAL A 289 -6.23 -14.93 -2.86
N LEU A 290 -6.60 -14.67 -4.12
CA LEU A 290 -7.11 -13.39 -4.59
C LEU A 290 -8.64 -13.40 -4.71
N PRO A 291 -9.33 -12.32 -4.31
CA PRO A 291 -10.74 -12.15 -4.65
C PRO A 291 -10.90 -11.97 -6.17
N ALA A 292 -12.06 -12.32 -6.72
CA ALA A 292 -12.27 -12.38 -8.16
C ALA A 292 -11.97 -11.03 -8.87
N GLU A 293 -12.31 -9.93 -8.22
CA GLU A 293 -12.09 -8.55 -8.67
C GLU A 293 -10.63 -8.08 -8.64
N LEU A 294 -9.70 -8.87 -8.10
CA LEU A 294 -8.26 -8.58 -8.05
C LEU A 294 -7.43 -9.58 -8.88
N ARG A 295 -8.08 -10.51 -9.59
CA ARG A 295 -7.41 -11.54 -10.42
C ARG A 295 -7.03 -11.02 -11.81
N PRO A 296 -6.13 -11.72 -12.52
CA PRO A 296 -5.79 -11.40 -13.91
C PRO A 296 -7.00 -11.34 -14.84
N SER A 297 -8.00 -12.20 -14.62
CA SER A 297 -9.26 -12.20 -15.38
C SER A 297 -10.09 -10.92 -15.22
N ALA A 298 -9.88 -10.15 -14.14
CA ALA A 298 -10.46 -8.83 -13.94
C ALA A 298 -9.54 -7.68 -14.42
N GLY A 299 -8.37 -8.01 -14.97
CA GLY A 299 -7.36 -7.05 -15.43
C GLY A 299 -6.43 -6.55 -14.32
N PHE A 300 -6.26 -7.31 -13.24
CA PHE A 300 -5.38 -6.94 -12.13
C PHE A 300 -4.43 -8.09 -11.77
N VAL A 301 -3.30 -7.76 -11.17
CA VAL A 301 -2.33 -8.76 -10.72
C VAL A 301 -1.66 -8.30 -9.44
N VAL A 302 -1.26 -9.27 -8.60
CA VAL A 302 -0.43 -9.00 -7.42
C VAL A 302 0.84 -9.83 -7.53
N HIS A 303 1.98 -9.16 -7.44
CA HIS A 303 3.29 -9.80 -7.34
C HIS A 303 3.85 -9.62 -5.93
N VAL A 304 4.62 -10.61 -5.50
CA VAL A 304 5.34 -10.64 -4.23
C VAL A 304 6.83 -10.79 -4.53
N GLY A 305 7.64 -9.95 -3.91
CA GLY A 305 9.09 -9.95 -4.02
C GLY A 305 9.77 -10.18 -2.67
N ILE A 306 10.82 -10.99 -2.65
CA ILE A 306 11.80 -11.07 -1.56
C ILE A 306 13.17 -10.78 -2.16
N LEU A 307 14.02 -10.00 -1.48
CA LEU A 307 15.34 -9.67 -2.00
C LEU A 307 16.15 -10.94 -2.24
N ARG A 308 16.87 -10.99 -3.36
CA ARG A 308 17.77 -12.12 -3.67
C ARG A 308 18.84 -12.32 -2.60
N ASP A 309 19.26 -11.25 -1.94
CA ASP A 309 20.23 -11.27 -0.85
C ASP A 309 19.69 -11.90 0.45
N GLU A 310 18.36 -11.99 0.61
CA GLU A 310 17.71 -12.58 1.79
C GLU A 310 17.58 -14.10 1.69
N ILE A 311 17.46 -14.66 0.48
CA ILE A 311 17.35 -16.10 0.25
C ILE A 311 18.72 -16.63 -0.15
N LYS A 312 19.50 -17.12 0.82
CA LYS A 312 20.69 -17.91 0.50
C LYS A 312 20.24 -19.16 -0.24
N LYS A 313 20.62 -19.32 -1.52
CA LYS A 313 20.56 -20.63 -2.18
C LYS A 313 21.32 -21.61 -1.29
N GLY A 314 20.63 -22.62 -0.76
CA GLY A 314 21.32 -23.77 -0.18
C GLY A 314 22.21 -24.37 -1.25
N ASP A 315 23.51 -24.49 -0.96
CA ASP A 315 24.46 -25.26 -1.76
C ASP A 315 24.05 -26.74 -1.85
#